data_AF-A0A4U0FJ98-F1
#
_entry.id   AF-A0A4U0FJ98-F1
#
_cell.length_a   1.000
_cell.length_b   1.000
_cell.length_c   1.000
_cell.angle_alpha   90.00
_cell.angle_beta   90.00
_cell.angle_gamma   90.00
#
_symmetry.space_group_name_H-M   'P 1'
#
loop_
_entity.id
_entity.type
_entity.pdbx_description
1 polymer ?
#
loop_
_entity_poly.entity_id
_entity_poly.type
_entity_poly.pdbx_seq_one_letter_code
_entity_poly.pdbx_strand_id
1 'polypeptide(L)'
;MNTVTYAACPGDTPRRIALRFGVSYASLVAVNPQWDEDPALIDGELVYVPIAKPRRYIVRQGDTWETIAWKADCSPELLCETNGLSPNAALTAGQWLELPAGRSGRIVAAEAEYGPMELSKDITRLTGKYPFVTAGSIGRSVLGKPLHALRIGGGPFRWHINAACHANEWITSLLLMRFAEDYANAYQRNGTVGGKSAAALFSRTTLWIVPMLNPDGVELVQDGLALNHPMCRELLEWNRGSKRFSAWKANARGVDLNDQFPAHWEEEQERRRIPGPAPRDYSGPAPLSEPEALSLAEWTERMDFHAVLALHTQGEEIYWNYRDREPPQAGEWAARLARAGGYRAVRLTGSDAGYKDWFIDRFRRPGFTVEAGWGHNPLPLEGFSDIYDGVSKLLAEALDLSP
;
A
#
# COMPACT_ATOMS: atom_id res chain seq x y z
N MET A 1 -15.00 -9.14 -30.98
CA MET A 1 -13.55 -9.00 -30.69
C MET A 1 -13.01 -10.40 -30.46
N ASN A 2 -11.76 -10.70 -30.85
CA ASN A 2 -11.17 -11.99 -30.46
C ASN A 2 -10.90 -11.97 -28.95
N THR A 3 -11.40 -12.98 -28.24
CA THR A 3 -11.23 -13.15 -26.80
C THR A 3 -10.55 -14.48 -26.51
N VAL A 4 -9.92 -14.58 -25.35
CA VAL A 4 -9.57 -15.85 -24.71
C VAL A 4 -10.46 -16.04 -23.49
N THR A 5 -10.77 -17.29 -23.16
CA THR A 5 -11.54 -17.61 -21.96
C THR A 5 -10.59 -17.86 -20.79
N TYR A 6 -10.86 -17.22 -19.66
CA TYR A 6 -10.14 -17.37 -18.40
C TYR A 6 -11.11 -17.86 -17.33
N ALA A 7 -10.72 -18.84 -16.53
CA ALA A 7 -11.50 -19.27 -15.36
C ALA A 7 -11.03 -18.46 -14.14
N ALA A 8 -11.93 -17.70 -13.54
CA ALA A 8 -11.65 -16.92 -12.34
C ALA A 8 -11.14 -17.83 -11.22
N CYS A 9 -10.13 -17.36 -10.50
CA CYS A 9 -9.55 -18.02 -9.32
C CYS A 9 -9.91 -17.24 -8.06
N PRO A 10 -9.77 -17.83 -6.85
CA PRO A 10 -9.95 -17.10 -5.60
C PRO A 10 -9.06 -15.85 -5.54
N GLY A 11 -9.66 -14.72 -5.16
CA GLY A 11 -9.00 -13.41 -5.11
C GLY A 11 -8.91 -12.67 -6.46
N ASP A 12 -9.46 -13.21 -7.54
CA ASP A 12 -9.58 -12.44 -8.78
C ASP A 12 -10.70 -11.41 -8.68
N THR A 13 -10.37 -10.19 -9.08
CA THR A 13 -11.32 -9.12 -9.41
C THR A 13 -11.23 -8.83 -10.90
N PRO A 14 -12.24 -8.22 -11.52
CA PRO A 14 -12.16 -7.75 -12.89
C PRO A 14 -10.92 -6.87 -13.16
N ARG A 15 -10.55 -5.98 -12.21
CA ARG A 15 -9.37 -5.12 -12.35
C ARG A 15 -8.06 -5.91 -12.25
N ARG A 16 -7.95 -6.88 -11.33
CA ARG A 16 -6.78 -7.77 -11.24
C ARG A 16 -6.61 -8.62 -12.50
N ILE A 17 -7.71 -9.12 -13.07
CA ILE A 17 -7.71 -9.84 -14.35
C ILE A 17 -7.25 -8.89 -15.47
N ALA A 18 -7.85 -7.69 -15.57
CA ALA A 18 -7.47 -6.71 -16.58
C ALA A 18 -5.97 -6.38 -16.52
N LEU A 19 -5.45 -6.10 -15.32
CA LEU A 19 -4.03 -5.85 -15.07
C LEU A 19 -3.15 -7.05 -15.42
N ARG A 20 -3.57 -8.27 -15.06
CA ARG A 20 -2.84 -9.52 -15.36
C ARG A 20 -2.67 -9.71 -16.86
N PHE A 21 -3.73 -9.50 -17.63
CA PHE A 21 -3.75 -9.68 -19.07
C PHE A 21 -3.31 -8.45 -19.87
N GLY A 22 -2.98 -7.33 -19.19
CA GLY A 22 -2.51 -6.11 -19.84
C GLY A 22 -3.59 -5.44 -20.71
N VAL A 23 -4.85 -5.54 -20.30
CA VAL A 23 -6.00 -4.93 -20.97
C VAL A 23 -6.63 -3.88 -20.06
N SER A 24 -7.35 -2.92 -20.64
CA SER A 24 -8.07 -1.95 -19.82
C SER A 24 -9.30 -2.58 -19.16
N TYR A 25 -9.65 -2.14 -17.94
CA TYR A 25 -10.88 -2.55 -17.27
C TYR A 25 -12.10 -2.33 -18.17
N ALA A 26 -12.21 -1.15 -18.81
CA ALA A 26 -13.28 -0.85 -19.75
C ALA A 26 -13.39 -1.85 -20.91
N SER A 27 -12.24 -2.26 -21.49
CA SER A 27 -12.24 -3.28 -22.56
C SER A 27 -12.62 -4.68 -22.07
N LEU A 28 -12.29 -5.02 -20.82
CA LEU A 28 -12.68 -6.28 -20.20
C LEU A 28 -14.19 -6.32 -19.95
N VAL A 29 -14.75 -5.26 -19.34
CA VAL A 29 -16.20 -5.13 -19.11
C VAL A 29 -16.97 -5.16 -20.43
N ALA A 30 -16.49 -4.48 -21.48
CA ALA A 30 -17.15 -4.44 -22.79
C ALA A 30 -17.32 -5.82 -23.46
N VAL A 31 -16.52 -6.82 -23.10
CA VAL A 31 -16.64 -8.20 -23.61
C VAL A 31 -17.29 -9.17 -22.61
N ASN A 32 -17.68 -8.68 -21.43
CA ASN A 32 -18.44 -9.42 -20.41
C ASN A 32 -19.74 -8.65 -20.07
N PRO A 33 -20.70 -8.56 -21.01
CA PRO A 33 -21.92 -7.76 -20.83
C PRO A 33 -22.87 -8.27 -19.73
N GLN A 34 -22.58 -9.43 -19.14
CA GLN A 34 -23.31 -9.98 -18.00
C GLN A 34 -22.96 -9.31 -16.66
N TRP A 35 -21.89 -8.51 -16.62
CA TRP A 35 -21.41 -7.87 -15.41
C TRP A 35 -22.08 -6.51 -15.17
N ASP A 36 -22.45 -6.25 -13.90
CA ASP A 36 -22.79 -4.91 -13.42
C ASP A 36 -21.50 -4.09 -13.15
N GLU A 37 -21.62 -2.89 -12.56
CA GLU A 37 -20.46 -2.13 -12.11
C GLU A 37 -19.74 -2.88 -10.96
N ASP A 38 -18.55 -3.42 -11.27
CA ASP A 38 -17.63 -4.12 -10.36
C ASP A 38 -18.19 -5.44 -9.74
N PRO A 39 -18.38 -6.48 -10.57
CA PRO A 39 -18.93 -7.76 -10.12
C PRO A 39 -17.98 -8.51 -9.18
N ALA A 40 -18.55 -9.10 -8.13
CA ALA A 40 -17.88 -10.13 -7.35
C ALA A 40 -17.82 -11.43 -8.16
N LEU A 41 -16.62 -11.87 -8.55
CA LEU A 41 -16.42 -13.07 -9.34
C LEU A 41 -16.54 -14.32 -8.47
N ILE A 42 -17.12 -15.38 -9.05
CA ILE A 42 -17.18 -16.70 -8.42
C ILE A 42 -16.00 -17.56 -8.88
N ASP A 43 -15.42 -18.35 -7.98
CA ASP A 43 -14.38 -19.32 -8.34
C ASP A 43 -14.84 -20.25 -9.47
N GLY A 44 -14.04 -20.33 -10.54
CA GLY A 44 -14.34 -21.05 -11.76
C GLY A 44 -15.25 -20.32 -12.76
N GLU A 45 -15.73 -19.10 -12.47
CA GLU A 45 -16.51 -18.30 -13.42
C GLU A 45 -15.70 -18.02 -14.70
N LEU A 46 -16.33 -18.22 -15.86
CA LEU A 46 -15.67 -17.98 -17.15
C LEU A 46 -15.73 -16.49 -17.51
N VAL A 47 -14.55 -15.88 -17.58
CA VAL A 47 -14.32 -14.50 -17.97
C VAL A 47 -13.78 -14.45 -19.40
N TYR A 48 -14.41 -13.66 -20.25
CA TYR A 48 -13.90 -13.39 -21.59
C TYR A 48 -12.89 -12.26 -21.52
N VAL A 49 -11.64 -12.51 -21.90
CA VAL A 49 -10.58 -11.51 -21.88
C VAL A 49 -10.27 -11.10 -23.33
N PRO A 50 -10.31 -9.81 -23.69
CA PRO A 50 -9.97 -9.39 -25.04
C PRO A 50 -8.50 -9.69 -25.32
N ILE A 51 -8.19 -10.22 -26.51
CA ILE A 51 -6.81 -10.40 -26.92
C ILE A 51 -6.22 -9.00 -27.17
N ALA A 52 -5.31 -8.56 -26.30
CA ALA A 52 -4.50 -7.39 -26.56
C ALA A 52 -3.73 -7.63 -27.86
N LYS A 53 -4.03 -6.87 -28.91
CA LYS A 53 -3.19 -6.92 -30.12
C LYS A 53 -1.80 -6.44 -29.70
N PRO A 54 -0.72 -7.19 -30.00
CA PRO A 54 0.62 -6.75 -29.66
C PRO A 54 0.85 -5.39 -30.33
N ARG A 55 1.21 -4.39 -29.51
CA ARG A 55 1.71 -3.12 -30.04
C ARG A 55 3.03 -3.44 -30.70
N ARG A 56 3.29 -2.92 -31.90
CA ARG A 56 4.52 -3.19 -32.63
C ARG A 56 5.26 -1.90 -32.95
N TYR A 57 6.58 -1.96 -32.91
CA TYR A 57 7.47 -0.88 -33.28
C TYR A 57 8.44 -1.35 -34.36
N ILE A 58 8.68 -0.50 -35.37
CA ILE A 58 9.71 -0.74 -36.38
C ILE A 58 10.96 -0.01 -35.93
N VAL A 59 12.03 -0.74 -35.69
CA VAL A 59 13.35 -0.19 -35.34
C VAL A 59 13.80 0.78 -36.45
N ARG A 60 14.14 2.01 -36.07
CA ARG A 60 14.69 3.03 -36.97
C ARG A 60 16.20 3.08 -36.84
N GLN A 61 16.86 3.66 -37.85
CA GLN A 61 18.30 3.89 -37.79
C GLN A 61 18.64 4.79 -36.60
N GLY A 62 19.58 4.34 -35.75
CA GLY A 62 19.99 5.05 -34.54
C GLY A 62 19.15 4.75 -33.29
N ASP A 63 18.09 3.93 -33.39
CA ASP A 63 17.40 3.46 -32.19
C ASP A 63 18.28 2.50 -31.38
N THR A 64 18.23 2.65 -30.06
CA THR A 64 18.74 1.72 -29.06
C THR A 64 17.59 1.14 -28.23
N TRP A 65 17.83 0.05 -27.48
CA TRP A 65 16.84 -0.52 -26.56
C TRP A 65 16.30 0.53 -25.59
N GLU A 66 17.16 1.40 -25.08
CA GLU A 66 16.82 2.48 -24.16
C GLU A 66 15.86 3.49 -24.81
N THR A 67 16.15 3.92 -26.03
CA THR A 67 15.31 4.92 -26.71
C THR A 67 13.95 4.36 -27.10
N ILE A 68 13.87 3.08 -27.51
CA ILE A 68 12.60 2.44 -27.85
C ILE A 68 11.79 2.16 -26.58
N ALA A 69 12.42 1.63 -25.53
CA ALA A 69 11.76 1.36 -24.26
C ALA A 69 11.19 2.65 -23.63
N TRP A 70 11.94 3.75 -23.69
CA TRP A 70 11.46 5.07 -23.26
C TRP A 70 10.21 5.50 -24.03
N LYS A 71 10.19 5.38 -25.37
CA LYS A 71 9.01 5.69 -26.20
C LYS A 71 7.82 4.77 -25.91
N ALA A 72 8.11 3.52 -25.56
CA ALA A 72 7.12 2.49 -25.28
C ALA A 72 6.59 2.53 -23.85
N ASP A 73 7.13 3.43 -23.01
CA ASP A 73 6.89 3.49 -21.57
C ASP A 73 7.12 2.11 -20.93
N CYS A 74 8.33 1.57 -21.08
CA CYS A 74 8.74 0.33 -20.43
C CYS A 74 10.25 0.35 -20.11
N SER A 75 10.74 -0.68 -19.42
CA SER A 75 12.18 -0.85 -19.22
C SER A 75 12.81 -1.58 -20.43
N PRO A 76 14.10 -1.32 -20.75
CA PRO A 76 14.82 -2.04 -21.80
C PRO A 76 14.78 -3.55 -21.58
N GLU A 77 14.88 -4.01 -20.33
CA GLU A 77 14.87 -5.42 -19.97
C GLU A 77 13.53 -6.07 -20.32
N LEU A 78 12.42 -5.41 -19.96
CA LEU A 78 11.08 -5.89 -20.31
C LEU A 78 10.86 -5.91 -21.82
N LEU A 79 11.37 -4.91 -22.54
CA LEU A 79 11.30 -4.87 -24.00
C LEU A 79 12.09 -6.01 -24.64
N CYS A 80 13.31 -6.28 -24.16
CA CYS A 80 14.12 -7.40 -24.62
C CYS A 80 13.45 -8.75 -24.32
N GLU A 81 12.95 -8.95 -23.10
CA GLU A 81 12.24 -10.16 -22.67
C GLU A 81 10.99 -10.40 -23.52
N THR A 82 10.19 -9.36 -23.79
CA THR A 82 8.99 -9.43 -24.63
C THR A 82 9.30 -9.95 -26.04
N ASN A 83 10.51 -9.68 -26.54
CA ASN A 83 10.96 -10.09 -27.86
C ASN A 83 11.84 -11.34 -27.83
N GLY A 84 12.04 -11.98 -26.68
CA GLY A 84 12.91 -13.15 -26.54
C GLY A 84 14.38 -12.86 -26.85
N LEU A 85 14.83 -11.62 -26.64
CA LEU A 85 16.17 -11.15 -26.99
C LEU A 85 17.00 -10.84 -25.74
N SER A 86 18.32 -10.94 -25.86
CA SER A 86 19.26 -10.51 -24.82
C SER A 86 19.34 -8.98 -24.75
N PRO A 87 19.57 -8.37 -23.57
CA PRO A 87 19.82 -6.93 -23.43
C PRO A 87 20.97 -6.40 -24.30
N ASN A 88 21.92 -7.27 -24.67
CA ASN A 88 23.05 -6.93 -25.53
C ASN A 88 22.83 -7.24 -27.02
N ALA A 89 21.62 -7.69 -27.41
CA ALA A 89 21.33 -7.98 -28.80
C ALA A 89 21.36 -6.70 -29.65
N ALA A 90 22.01 -6.75 -30.82
CA ALA A 90 22.03 -5.61 -31.73
C ALA A 90 20.66 -5.40 -32.39
N LEU A 91 20.19 -4.16 -32.43
CA LEU A 91 18.96 -3.77 -33.12
C LEU A 91 19.24 -3.51 -34.60
N THR A 92 18.42 -4.10 -35.47
CA THR A 92 18.51 -3.89 -36.92
C THR A 92 17.40 -2.97 -37.41
N ALA A 93 17.74 -1.91 -38.14
CA ALA A 93 16.73 -1.02 -38.72
C ALA A 93 15.77 -1.80 -39.64
N GLY A 94 14.47 -1.59 -39.49
CA GLY A 94 13.41 -2.34 -40.17
C GLY A 94 12.91 -3.58 -39.42
N GLN A 95 13.59 -4.00 -38.34
CA GLN A 95 13.12 -5.07 -37.47
C GLN A 95 11.83 -4.68 -36.76
N TRP A 96 10.88 -5.59 -36.72
CA TRP A 96 9.69 -5.46 -35.87
C TRP A 96 10.02 -5.91 -34.45
N LEU A 97 9.66 -5.08 -33.49
CA LEU A 97 9.63 -5.41 -32.07
C LEU A 97 8.18 -5.39 -31.58
N GLU A 98 7.80 -6.39 -30.81
CA GLU A 98 6.59 -6.34 -30.00
C GLU A 98 6.87 -5.48 -28.77
N LEU A 99 6.08 -4.43 -28.61
CA LEU A 99 6.12 -3.60 -27.42
C LEU A 99 5.30 -4.31 -26.34
N PRO A 100 5.80 -4.38 -25.10
CA PRO A 100 5.03 -4.91 -23.99
C PRO A 100 3.70 -4.16 -23.87
N ALA A 101 2.64 -4.89 -23.50
CA ALA A 101 1.34 -4.29 -23.25
C ALA A 101 1.45 -3.31 -22.08
N GLY A 102 1.61 -2.02 -22.37
CA GLY A 102 1.37 -0.87 -21.47
C GLY A 102 1.86 -1.01 -20.03
N ARG A 103 3.03 -1.62 -19.80
CA ARG A 103 3.62 -1.69 -18.47
C ARG A 103 4.77 -0.69 -18.43
N SER A 104 4.56 0.41 -17.71
CA SER A 104 5.45 1.56 -17.41
C SER A 104 6.83 1.20 -16.82
N GLY A 105 7.29 -0.05 -16.94
CA GLY A 105 8.45 -0.60 -16.23
C GLY A 105 8.29 -0.57 -14.71
N ARG A 106 7.09 -0.21 -14.25
CA ARG A 106 6.71 0.05 -12.88
C ARG A 106 6.31 -1.24 -12.19
N ILE A 107 6.79 -1.42 -10.98
CA ILE A 107 6.57 -2.62 -10.19
C ILE A 107 5.21 -2.53 -9.53
N VAL A 108 5.02 -1.50 -8.72
CA VAL A 108 3.75 -1.28 -8.03
C VAL A 108 2.73 -0.81 -9.08
N ALA A 109 1.53 -1.35 -9.10
CA ALA A 109 0.51 -1.03 -10.10
C ALA A 109 -0.70 -0.42 -9.38
N ALA A 110 -1.24 0.68 -9.91
CA ALA A 110 -2.37 1.39 -9.30
C ALA A 110 -3.70 1.21 -10.07
N GLU A 111 -3.71 0.25 -11.00
CA GLU A 111 -4.83 -0.04 -11.89
C GLU A 111 -5.80 -1.08 -11.31
N ALA A 112 -5.44 -1.74 -10.20
CA ALA A 112 -6.23 -2.77 -9.54
C ALA A 112 -6.07 -2.74 -8.00
N GLU A 113 -6.91 -3.49 -7.31
CA GLU A 113 -6.89 -3.63 -5.85
C GLU A 113 -5.53 -4.15 -5.38
N TYR A 114 -4.99 -3.54 -4.32
CA TYR A 114 -3.67 -3.85 -3.79
C TYR A 114 -3.77 -4.67 -2.51
N GLY A 115 -3.67 -5.99 -2.63
CA GLY A 115 -3.81 -6.94 -1.53
C GLY A 115 -2.48 -7.54 -1.06
N PRO A 116 -2.52 -8.49 -0.11
CA PRO A 116 -1.33 -9.18 0.40
C PRO A 116 -0.57 -9.98 -0.68
N MET A 117 -1.29 -10.47 -1.70
CA MET A 117 -0.72 -11.18 -2.84
C MET A 117 0.11 -10.23 -3.73
N GLU A 118 -0.46 -9.10 -4.12
CA GLU A 118 0.20 -8.06 -4.92
C GLU A 118 1.42 -7.52 -4.18
N LEU A 119 1.24 -7.19 -2.89
CA LEU A 119 2.31 -6.72 -2.02
C LEU A 119 3.51 -7.68 -2.00
N SER A 120 3.26 -8.97 -1.81
CA SER A 120 4.35 -9.97 -1.73
C SER A 120 5.11 -10.11 -3.05
N LYS A 121 4.40 -10.04 -4.18
CA LYS A 121 5.00 -10.05 -5.53
C LYS A 121 5.85 -8.81 -5.76
N ASP A 122 5.34 -7.64 -5.39
CA ASP A 122 6.03 -6.37 -5.59
C ASP A 122 7.24 -6.22 -4.69
N ILE A 123 7.18 -6.68 -3.43
CA ILE A 123 8.36 -6.73 -2.57
C ILE A 123 9.47 -7.55 -3.24
N THR A 124 9.15 -8.74 -3.73
CA THR A 124 10.12 -9.62 -4.41
C THR A 124 10.76 -8.89 -5.61
N ARG A 125 9.94 -8.25 -6.44
CA ARG A 125 10.40 -7.48 -7.62
C ARG A 125 11.24 -6.26 -7.22
N LEU A 126 10.83 -5.51 -6.18
CA LEU A 126 11.56 -4.34 -5.69
C LEU A 126 12.93 -4.73 -5.14
N THR A 127 13.01 -5.77 -4.31
CA THR A 127 14.29 -6.25 -3.75
C THR A 127 15.21 -6.85 -4.82
N GLY A 128 14.64 -7.43 -5.88
CA GLY A 128 15.41 -7.91 -7.03
C GLY A 128 15.96 -6.78 -7.90
N LYS A 129 15.18 -5.72 -8.13
CA LYS A 129 15.55 -4.56 -8.96
C LYS A 129 16.49 -3.58 -8.25
N TYR A 130 16.30 -3.40 -6.94
CA TYR A 130 17.02 -2.42 -6.13
C TYR A 130 17.75 -3.13 -4.97
N PRO A 131 19.02 -3.55 -5.14
CA PRO A 131 19.74 -4.34 -4.12
C PRO A 131 19.95 -3.65 -2.77
N PHE A 132 19.81 -2.32 -2.70
CA PHE A 132 19.86 -1.53 -1.46
C PHE A 132 18.51 -1.48 -0.71
N VAL A 133 17.43 -2.01 -1.31
CA VAL A 133 16.14 -2.20 -0.66
C VAL A 133 16.13 -3.61 -0.09
N THR A 134 16.00 -3.74 1.23
CA THR A 134 15.92 -5.04 1.90
C THR A 134 14.54 -5.26 2.48
N ALA A 135 14.07 -6.51 2.50
CA ALA A 135 12.78 -6.87 3.08
C ALA A 135 12.90 -8.00 4.11
N GLY A 136 11.93 -8.05 5.02
CA GLY A 136 11.79 -9.08 6.05
C GLY A 136 10.34 -9.14 6.55
N SER A 137 10.12 -9.76 7.71
CA SER A 137 8.81 -9.84 8.35
C SER A 137 8.93 -9.45 9.82
N ILE A 138 8.00 -8.64 10.33
CA ILE A 138 7.94 -8.26 11.75
C ILE A 138 7.17 -9.27 12.60
N GLY A 139 6.36 -10.11 11.95
CA GLY A 139 5.53 -11.11 12.59
C GLY A 139 4.58 -11.76 11.59
N ARG A 140 3.44 -12.25 12.07
CA ARG A 140 2.37 -12.83 11.25
C ARG A 140 1.01 -12.35 11.74
N SER A 141 0.05 -12.25 10.82
CA SER A 141 -1.34 -11.96 11.12
C SER A 141 -2.05 -13.13 11.80
N VAL A 142 -3.31 -12.93 12.22
CA VAL A 142 -4.17 -13.98 12.79
C VAL A 142 -4.23 -15.25 11.92
N LEU A 143 -4.37 -15.09 10.61
CA LEU A 143 -4.44 -16.22 9.66
C LEU A 143 -3.04 -16.66 9.17
N GLY A 144 -1.98 -16.14 9.79
CA GLY A 144 -0.61 -16.55 9.54
C GLY A 144 0.04 -15.88 8.33
N LYS A 145 -0.54 -14.84 7.73
CA LYS A 145 0.10 -14.10 6.63
C LYS A 145 1.29 -13.30 7.16
N PRO A 146 2.42 -13.22 6.44
CA PRO A 146 3.58 -12.45 6.89
C PRO A 146 3.26 -10.95 6.97
N LEU A 147 3.68 -10.31 8.06
CA LEU A 147 3.64 -8.85 8.22
C LEU A 147 4.95 -8.28 7.68
N HIS A 148 4.97 -8.00 6.39
CA HIS A 148 6.19 -7.59 5.69
C HIS A 148 6.75 -6.28 6.24
N ALA A 149 8.08 -6.14 6.16
CA ALA A 149 8.76 -4.87 6.34
C ALA A 149 9.81 -4.64 5.27
N LEU A 150 9.96 -3.40 4.81
CA LEU A 150 11.02 -2.97 3.90
C LEU A 150 11.92 -1.93 4.58
N ARG A 151 13.17 -1.85 4.11
CA ARG A 151 14.14 -0.84 4.54
C ARG A 151 14.76 -0.18 3.31
N ILE A 152 14.83 1.16 3.33
CA ILE A 152 15.52 1.98 2.35
C ILE A 152 16.35 3.05 3.08
N GLY A 153 17.63 3.19 2.77
CA GLY A 153 18.51 4.18 3.41
C GLY A 153 19.60 3.58 4.30
N GLY A 154 20.64 4.38 4.54
CA GLY A 154 21.82 4.01 5.33
C GLY A 154 22.16 5.01 6.43
N GLY A 155 21.35 6.05 6.62
CA GLY A 155 21.62 7.10 7.58
C GLY A 155 21.11 6.81 9.00
N PRO A 156 21.60 7.57 9.98
CA PRO A 156 21.34 7.31 11.40
C PRO A 156 19.91 7.63 11.83
N PHE A 157 19.22 8.56 11.15
CA PHE A 157 17.87 8.94 11.53
C PHE A 157 16.85 7.92 11.01
N ARG A 158 16.33 7.10 11.91
CA ARG A 158 15.37 6.03 11.61
C ARG A 158 13.92 6.54 11.63
N TRP A 159 13.28 6.53 10.48
CA TRP A 159 11.84 6.70 10.33
C TRP A 159 11.14 5.34 10.27
N HIS A 160 9.95 5.25 10.86
CA HIS A 160 9.03 4.16 10.56
C HIS A 160 7.72 4.67 9.98
N ILE A 161 7.25 4.05 8.91
CA ILE A 161 5.96 4.35 8.29
C ILE A 161 5.17 3.05 8.12
N ASN A 162 3.91 3.05 8.56
CA ASN A 162 3.00 1.93 8.34
C ASN A 162 1.72 2.33 7.63
N ALA A 163 1.03 1.34 7.09
CA ALA A 163 -0.19 1.50 6.32
C ALA A 163 -1.12 0.29 6.49
N ALA A 164 -2.39 0.47 6.09
CA ALA A 164 -3.46 -0.50 6.19
C ALA A 164 -3.55 -1.17 7.57
N CYS A 165 -3.52 -0.34 8.62
CA CYS A 165 -3.93 -0.76 9.96
C CYS A 165 -5.43 -1.09 9.96
N HIS A 166 -6.23 -0.24 9.31
CA HIS A 166 -7.62 -0.53 9.00
C HIS A 166 -7.74 -1.19 7.62
N ALA A 167 -8.56 -2.24 7.55
CA ALA A 167 -8.73 -3.07 6.37
C ALA A 167 -9.31 -2.32 5.16
N ASN A 168 -10.32 -1.49 5.37
CA ASN A 168 -10.96 -0.71 4.31
C ASN A 168 -10.16 0.52 3.85
N GLU A 169 -8.99 0.75 4.45
CA GLU A 169 -8.06 1.83 4.09
C GLU A 169 -6.85 1.26 3.31
N TRP A 170 -7.04 0.11 2.65
CA TRP A 170 -5.99 -0.65 1.95
C TRP A 170 -5.22 0.15 0.89
N ILE A 171 -5.80 1.22 0.35
CA ILE A 171 -5.14 2.11 -0.61
C ILE A 171 -3.87 2.75 -0.02
N THR A 172 -3.78 2.88 1.30
CA THR A 172 -2.58 3.37 2.01
C THR A 172 -1.37 2.46 1.76
N SER A 173 -1.56 1.14 1.67
CA SER A 173 -0.49 0.20 1.31
C SER A 173 0.03 0.48 -0.10
N LEU A 174 -0.89 0.72 -1.05
CA LEU A 174 -0.54 1.05 -2.42
C LEU A 174 0.22 2.37 -2.51
N LEU A 175 -0.25 3.41 -1.82
CA LEU A 175 0.40 4.72 -1.74
C LEU A 175 1.83 4.61 -1.19
N LEU A 176 2.01 3.85 -0.10
CA LEU A 176 3.31 3.69 0.55
C LEU A 176 4.28 2.86 -0.29
N MET A 177 3.80 1.79 -0.91
CA MET A 177 4.62 0.97 -1.81
C MET A 177 4.99 1.72 -3.10
N ARG A 178 4.07 2.54 -3.63
CA ARG A 178 4.34 3.44 -4.75
C ARG A 178 5.47 4.42 -4.41
N PHE A 179 5.42 5.03 -3.23
CA PHE A 179 6.49 5.91 -2.75
C PHE A 179 7.82 5.16 -2.58
N ALA A 180 7.80 3.96 -2.03
CA ALA A 180 9.00 3.13 -1.87
C ALA A 180 9.68 2.84 -3.21
N GLU A 181 8.90 2.53 -4.26
CA GLU A 181 9.41 2.35 -5.62
C GLU A 181 10.00 3.65 -6.18
N ASP A 182 9.27 4.76 -6.09
CA ASP A 182 9.71 6.05 -6.63
C ASP A 182 10.99 6.54 -5.94
N TYR A 183 11.09 6.37 -4.62
CA TYR A 183 12.29 6.70 -3.86
C TYR A 183 13.49 5.82 -4.25
N ALA A 184 13.29 4.51 -4.35
CA ALA A 184 14.35 3.59 -4.76
C ALA A 184 14.85 3.89 -6.18
N ASN A 185 13.93 4.14 -7.12
CA ASN A 185 14.26 4.53 -8.49
C ASN A 185 15.01 5.88 -8.53
N ALA A 186 14.55 6.86 -7.75
CA ALA A 186 15.22 8.16 -7.66
C ALA A 186 16.65 8.03 -7.09
N TYR A 187 16.85 7.19 -6.08
CA TYR A 187 18.19 6.94 -5.54
C TYR A 187 19.10 6.25 -6.56
N GLN A 188 18.63 5.18 -7.22
CA GLN A 188 19.42 4.47 -8.24
C GLN A 188 19.85 5.37 -9.40
N ARG A 189 19.01 6.34 -9.76
CA ARG A 189 19.26 7.29 -10.87
C ARG A 189 19.92 8.59 -10.42
N ASN A 190 20.32 8.71 -9.15
CA ASN A 190 20.85 9.94 -8.56
C ASN A 190 19.93 11.17 -8.80
N GLY A 191 18.63 10.96 -8.72
CA GLY A 191 17.58 11.95 -8.96
C GLY A 191 16.93 12.47 -7.66
N THR A 192 15.68 12.91 -7.79
CA THR A 192 14.91 13.50 -6.70
C THR A 192 13.58 12.78 -6.46
N VAL A 193 13.13 12.75 -5.21
CA VAL A 193 11.78 12.33 -4.81
C VAL A 193 11.12 13.48 -4.04
N GLY A 194 9.89 13.85 -4.39
CA GLY A 194 9.20 15.02 -3.80
C GLY A 194 10.01 16.33 -3.88
N GLY A 195 10.84 16.48 -4.93
CA GLY A 195 11.75 17.64 -5.09
C GLY A 195 13.01 17.61 -4.22
N LYS A 196 13.24 16.56 -3.43
CA LYS A 196 14.41 16.40 -2.55
C LYS A 196 15.42 15.42 -3.16
N SER A 197 16.73 15.65 -2.94
CA SER A 197 17.78 14.74 -3.41
C SER A 197 17.65 13.37 -2.73
N ALA A 198 17.42 12.32 -3.52
CA ALA A 198 17.28 10.97 -2.98
C ALA A 198 18.58 10.48 -2.31
N ALA A 199 19.74 10.85 -2.86
CA ALA A 199 21.04 10.51 -2.25
C ALA A 199 21.24 11.19 -0.89
N ALA A 200 20.87 12.47 -0.77
CA ALA A 200 20.95 13.18 0.51
C ALA A 200 20.04 12.54 1.56
N LEU A 201 18.78 12.24 1.21
CA LEU A 201 17.84 11.54 2.09
C LEU A 201 18.39 10.17 2.51
N PHE A 202 18.91 9.39 1.56
CA PHE A 202 19.43 8.05 1.81
C PHE A 202 20.60 8.05 2.80
N SER A 203 21.48 9.05 2.72
CA SER A 203 22.65 9.17 3.59
C SER A 203 22.32 9.62 5.02
N ARG A 204 21.24 10.39 5.21
CA ARG A 204 20.83 10.94 6.51
C ARG A 204 19.79 10.07 7.23
N THR A 205 19.01 9.33 6.46
CA THR A 205 17.86 8.57 6.97
C THR A 205 17.94 7.07 6.68
N THR A 206 17.26 6.30 7.52
CA THR A 206 16.84 4.94 7.21
C THR A 206 15.33 4.87 7.36
N LEU A 207 14.62 4.67 6.26
CA LEU A 207 13.17 4.49 6.21
C LEU A 207 12.84 3.00 6.38
N TRP A 208 12.06 2.70 7.41
CA TRP A 208 11.46 1.38 7.65
C TRP A 208 9.96 1.40 7.37
N ILE A 209 9.49 0.52 6.52
CA ILE A 209 8.10 0.46 6.07
C ILE A 209 7.45 -0.83 6.55
N VAL A 210 6.26 -0.77 7.13
CA VAL A 210 5.35 -1.93 7.28
C VAL A 210 4.14 -1.63 6.40
N PRO A 211 4.13 -2.10 5.14
CA PRO A 211 3.21 -1.58 4.14
C PRO A 211 1.78 -2.05 4.35
N MET A 212 1.54 -3.16 5.05
CA MET A 212 0.20 -3.66 5.31
C MET A 212 0.19 -4.38 6.65
N LEU A 213 -0.35 -3.71 7.67
CA LEU A 213 -0.43 -4.26 9.02
C LEU A 213 -1.58 -5.26 9.16
N ASN A 214 -2.67 -5.09 8.40
CA ASN A 214 -3.87 -5.93 8.47
C ASN A 214 -4.12 -6.73 7.16
N PRO A 215 -3.23 -7.65 6.77
CA PRO A 215 -3.39 -8.37 5.50
C PRO A 215 -4.64 -9.25 5.45
N ASP A 216 -5.13 -9.73 6.61
CA ASP A 216 -6.33 -10.56 6.66
C ASP A 216 -7.60 -9.74 6.45
N GLY A 217 -7.74 -8.60 7.14
CA GLY A 217 -8.86 -7.72 6.94
C GLY A 217 -8.89 -7.11 5.53
N VAL A 218 -7.73 -6.72 4.97
CA VAL A 218 -7.64 -6.21 3.60
C VAL A 218 -8.15 -7.24 2.58
N GLU A 219 -7.76 -8.52 2.74
CA GLU A 219 -8.27 -9.60 1.88
C GLU A 219 -9.78 -9.77 2.01
N LEU A 220 -10.33 -9.70 3.23
CA LEU A 220 -11.79 -9.72 3.43
C LEU A 220 -12.49 -8.57 2.70
N VAL A 221 -11.95 -7.35 2.79
CA VAL A 221 -12.53 -6.16 2.14
C VAL A 221 -12.55 -6.31 0.62
N GLN A 222 -11.47 -6.82 0.02
CA GLN A 222 -11.29 -6.89 -1.42
C GLN A 222 -11.98 -8.12 -2.05
N ASP A 223 -11.87 -9.27 -1.39
CA ASP A 223 -12.26 -10.56 -1.97
C ASP A 223 -13.60 -11.06 -1.40
N GLY A 224 -14.08 -10.44 -0.32
CA GLY A 224 -15.23 -10.90 0.44
C GLY A 224 -14.93 -12.16 1.24
N LEU A 225 -15.99 -12.84 1.69
CA LEU A 225 -15.87 -14.01 2.53
C LEU A 225 -16.03 -15.32 1.74
N ALA A 226 -14.94 -16.04 1.57
CA ALA A 226 -14.93 -17.38 1.01
C ALA A 226 -15.62 -18.41 1.94
N LEU A 227 -16.32 -19.38 1.35
CA LEU A 227 -17.04 -20.41 2.13
C LEU A 227 -16.13 -21.30 2.97
N ASN A 228 -14.89 -21.52 2.50
CA ASN A 228 -13.87 -22.32 3.19
C ASN A 228 -13.00 -21.48 4.16
N HIS A 229 -13.33 -20.20 4.38
CA HIS A 229 -12.60 -19.36 5.32
C HIS A 229 -12.67 -19.96 6.74
N PRO A 230 -11.55 -20.07 7.47
CA PRO A 230 -11.51 -20.75 8.77
C PRO A 230 -12.42 -20.12 9.83
N MET A 231 -12.75 -18.84 9.68
CA MET A 231 -13.62 -18.06 10.57
C MET A 231 -14.95 -17.67 9.89
N CYS A 232 -15.41 -18.43 8.89
CA CYS A 232 -16.56 -18.08 8.06
C CYS A 232 -17.83 -17.79 8.89
N ARG A 233 -18.11 -18.62 9.90
CA ARG A 233 -19.30 -18.47 10.76
C ARG A 233 -19.23 -17.20 11.59
N GLU A 234 -18.12 -16.99 12.27
CA GLU A 234 -17.88 -15.85 13.15
C GLU A 234 -17.90 -14.53 12.37
N LEU A 235 -17.22 -14.48 11.22
CA LEU A 235 -17.19 -13.28 10.39
C LEU A 235 -18.57 -12.93 9.82
N LEU A 236 -19.38 -13.93 9.43
CA LEU A 236 -20.77 -13.67 9.05
C LEU A 236 -21.57 -13.11 10.22
N GLU A 237 -21.42 -13.68 11.42
CA GLU A 237 -22.13 -13.21 12.61
C GLU A 237 -21.76 -11.77 12.96
N TRP A 238 -20.46 -11.48 13.06
CA TRP A 238 -19.94 -10.14 13.38
C TRP A 238 -20.28 -9.13 12.27
N ASN A 239 -20.35 -9.56 11.02
CA ASN A 239 -20.78 -8.74 9.88
C ASN A 239 -22.31 -8.78 9.64
N ARG A 240 -23.11 -9.17 10.64
CA ARG A 240 -24.59 -9.12 10.61
C ARG A 240 -25.21 -9.90 9.43
N GLY A 241 -24.62 -11.03 9.08
CA GLY A 241 -25.02 -11.90 7.98
C GLY A 241 -24.55 -11.44 6.59
N SER A 242 -23.87 -10.29 6.49
CA SER A 242 -23.37 -9.77 5.21
C SER A 242 -22.10 -10.50 4.76
N LYS A 243 -22.07 -10.89 3.49
CA LYS A 243 -20.85 -11.35 2.79
C LYS A 243 -20.03 -10.21 2.18
N ARG A 244 -20.55 -8.97 2.22
CA ARG A 244 -19.85 -7.77 1.75
C ARG A 244 -19.10 -7.14 2.91
N PHE A 245 -17.78 -7.03 2.77
CA PHE A 245 -16.87 -6.55 3.81
C PHE A 245 -16.28 -5.17 3.48
N SER A 246 -16.81 -4.44 2.50
CA SER A 246 -16.27 -3.12 2.10
C SER A 246 -16.16 -2.12 3.28
N ALA A 247 -17.08 -2.18 4.24
CA ALA A 247 -17.05 -1.34 5.45
C ALA A 247 -16.26 -1.95 6.63
N TRP A 248 -15.62 -3.10 6.44
CA TRP A 248 -14.86 -3.79 7.49
C TRP A 248 -13.53 -3.07 7.72
N LYS A 249 -13.33 -2.60 8.95
CA LYS A 249 -12.15 -1.86 9.41
C LYS A 249 -11.20 -2.77 10.18
N ALA A 250 -11.76 -3.70 10.94
CA ALA A 250 -11.08 -4.59 11.87
C ALA A 250 -10.17 -5.64 11.21
N ASN A 251 -9.39 -6.39 12.01
CA ASN A 251 -8.67 -7.58 11.57
C ASN A 251 -9.62 -8.81 11.42
N ALA A 252 -9.05 -10.00 11.18
CA ALA A 252 -9.81 -11.24 11.02
C ALA A 252 -10.64 -11.65 12.24
N ARG A 253 -10.29 -11.17 13.44
CA ARG A 253 -11.00 -11.41 14.70
C ARG A 253 -11.99 -10.32 15.07
N GLY A 254 -12.27 -9.39 14.14
CA GLY A 254 -13.20 -8.30 14.39
C GLY A 254 -12.68 -7.29 15.41
N VAL A 255 -11.36 -7.19 15.56
CA VAL A 255 -10.69 -6.24 16.46
C VAL A 255 -10.08 -5.09 15.67
N ASP A 256 -10.27 -3.87 16.16
CA ASP A 256 -9.66 -2.67 15.61
C ASP A 256 -8.20 -2.56 16.04
N LEU A 257 -7.29 -2.73 15.08
CA LEU A 257 -5.85 -2.72 15.35
C LEU A 257 -5.34 -1.37 15.83
N ASN A 258 -6.03 -0.26 15.50
CA ASN A 258 -5.64 1.07 15.98
C ASN A 258 -6.32 1.44 17.31
N ASP A 259 -6.99 0.49 17.96
CA ASP A 259 -7.45 0.60 19.35
C ASP A 259 -6.73 -0.45 20.23
N GLN A 260 -5.56 -0.94 19.82
CA GLN A 260 -4.86 -2.03 20.51
C GLN A 260 -3.62 -1.61 21.31
N PHE A 261 -3.13 -0.39 21.18
CA PHE A 261 -1.86 0.00 21.79
C PHE A 261 -2.06 0.48 23.25
N PRO A 262 -1.09 0.24 24.16
CA PRO A 262 -1.24 0.55 25.57
C PRO A 262 -1.00 2.04 25.85
N ALA A 263 -1.93 2.89 25.38
CA ALA A 263 -1.97 4.32 25.62
C ALA A 263 -3.39 4.69 26.09
N HIS A 264 -3.63 4.57 27.40
CA HIS A 264 -4.97 4.73 27.98
C HIS A 264 -6.03 3.83 27.31
N TRP A 265 -5.68 2.56 27.09
CA TRP A 265 -6.51 1.59 26.39
C TRP A 265 -7.86 1.34 27.07
N GLU A 266 -7.88 1.26 28.39
CA GLU A 266 -9.11 1.08 29.17
C GLU A 266 -10.08 2.26 28.97
N GLU A 267 -9.56 3.48 28.82
CA GLU A 267 -10.36 4.68 28.56
C GLU A 267 -10.91 4.71 27.11
N GLU A 268 -10.15 4.21 26.14
CA GLU A 268 -10.65 4.02 24.76
C GLU A 268 -11.74 2.94 24.73
N GLN A 269 -11.50 1.79 25.37
CA GLN A 269 -12.46 0.69 25.41
C GLN A 269 -13.81 1.14 26.01
N GLU A 270 -13.79 1.88 27.12
CA GLU A 270 -14.99 2.45 27.74
C GLU A 270 -15.68 3.48 26.83
N ARG A 271 -14.91 4.26 26.06
CA ARG A 271 -15.43 5.25 25.12
C ARG A 271 -16.08 4.61 23.89
N ARG A 272 -15.47 3.56 23.31
CA ARG A 272 -16.00 2.84 22.13
C ARG A 272 -17.30 2.11 22.43
N ARG A 273 -17.41 1.50 23.61
CA ARG A 273 -18.60 0.73 24.05
C ARG A 273 -19.00 -0.40 23.09
N ILE A 274 -18.02 -1.00 22.42
CA ILE A 274 -18.23 -2.18 21.57
C ILE A 274 -17.87 -3.43 22.38
N PRO A 275 -18.84 -4.30 22.72
CA PRO A 275 -18.63 -5.35 23.72
C PRO A 275 -17.91 -6.60 23.20
N GLY A 276 -17.69 -6.71 21.88
CA GLY A 276 -17.08 -7.88 21.26
C GLY A 276 -16.74 -7.65 19.80
N PRO A 277 -16.18 -8.67 19.13
CA PRO A 277 -15.80 -8.62 17.73
C PRO A 277 -16.87 -8.00 16.82
N ALA A 278 -16.45 -7.04 16.00
CA ALA A 278 -17.33 -6.25 15.16
C ALA A 278 -16.61 -5.76 13.90
N PRO A 279 -17.32 -5.21 12.90
CA PRO A 279 -16.68 -4.66 11.72
C PRO A 279 -15.73 -3.49 12.01
N ARG A 280 -15.88 -2.83 13.16
CA ARG A 280 -15.12 -1.63 13.55
C ARG A 280 -15.16 -1.39 15.06
N ASP A 281 -14.17 -0.66 15.55
CA ASP A 281 -14.13 0.00 16.85
C ASP A 281 -14.20 -0.94 18.08
N TYR A 282 -14.03 -2.26 17.91
CA TYR A 282 -13.82 -3.19 19.02
C TYR A 282 -12.34 -3.20 19.43
N SER A 283 -12.02 -2.73 20.62
CA SER A 283 -10.64 -2.57 21.11
C SER A 283 -9.92 -3.87 21.49
N GLY A 284 -10.61 -5.02 21.41
CA GLY A 284 -10.10 -6.32 21.83
C GLY A 284 -10.32 -6.64 23.31
N PRO A 285 -9.88 -7.82 23.77
CA PRO A 285 -9.99 -8.24 25.17
C PRO A 285 -8.94 -7.60 26.09
N ALA A 286 -7.81 -7.14 25.56
CA ALA A 286 -6.71 -6.49 26.29
C ALA A 286 -5.82 -5.72 25.30
N PRO A 287 -4.98 -4.76 25.74
CA PRO A 287 -4.00 -4.15 24.84
C PRO A 287 -3.03 -5.20 24.29
N LEU A 288 -2.61 -5.02 23.03
CA LEU A 288 -1.73 -5.90 22.26
C LEU A 288 -2.16 -7.38 22.24
N SER A 289 -3.47 -7.67 22.32
CA SER A 289 -3.97 -9.05 22.20
C SER A 289 -3.90 -9.61 20.79
N GLU A 290 -3.93 -8.73 19.78
CA GLU A 290 -3.84 -9.12 18.38
C GLU A 290 -2.38 -9.23 17.91
N PRO A 291 -2.04 -10.30 17.17
CA PRO A 291 -0.66 -10.56 16.78
C PRO A 291 -0.10 -9.47 15.85
N GLU A 292 -0.94 -8.80 15.07
CA GLU A 292 -0.55 -7.66 14.23
C GLU A 292 -0.06 -6.48 15.07
N ALA A 293 -0.86 -6.04 16.04
CA ALA A 293 -0.53 -4.94 16.92
C ALA A 293 0.67 -5.26 17.81
N LEU A 294 0.72 -6.48 18.37
CA LEU A 294 1.85 -6.98 19.17
C LEU A 294 3.16 -6.95 18.37
N SER A 295 3.15 -7.49 17.15
CA SER A 295 4.34 -7.52 16.27
C SER A 295 4.86 -6.12 15.98
N LEU A 296 3.96 -5.15 15.73
CA LEU A 296 4.34 -3.76 15.49
C LEU A 296 4.89 -3.08 16.74
N ALA A 297 4.31 -3.33 17.91
CA ALA A 297 4.81 -2.78 19.18
C ALA A 297 6.20 -3.31 19.51
N GLU A 298 6.41 -4.63 19.44
CA GLU A 298 7.72 -5.26 19.68
C GLU A 298 8.78 -4.81 18.68
N TRP A 299 8.39 -4.67 17.41
CA TRP A 299 9.27 -4.14 16.37
C TRP A 299 9.66 -2.69 16.66
N THR A 300 8.71 -1.86 17.07
CA THR A 300 8.96 -0.45 17.40
C THR A 300 9.91 -0.29 18.58
N GLU A 301 9.72 -1.07 19.64
CA GLU A 301 10.61 -1.10 20.81
C GLU A 301 12.03 -1.56 20.42
N ARG A 302 12.15 -2.62 19.62
CA ARG A 302 13.46 -3.14 19.16
C ARG A 302 14.21 -2.19 18.25
N MET A 303 13.49 -1.50 17.38
CA MET A 303 14.10 -0.67 16.35
C MET A 303 14.37 0.75 16.81
N ASP A 304 13.79 1.20 17.94
CA ASP A 304 14.07 2.50 18.56
C ASP A 304 14.00 3.66 17.54
N PHE A 305 12.86 3.77 16.87
CA PHE A 305 12.62 4.77 15.83
C PHE A 305 12.67 6.20 16.36
N HIS A 306 13.20 7.12 15.56
CA HIS A 306 13.30 8.54 15.94
C HIS A 306 11.99 9.29 15.68
N ALA A 307 11.23 8.87 14.67
CA ALA A 307 9.90 9.38 14.37
C ALA A 307 9.06 8.33 13.63
N VAL A 308 7.73 8.41 13.77
CA VAL A 308 6.79 7.48 13.14
C VAL A 308 5.66 8.19 12.40
N LEU A 309 5.12 7.52 11.38
CA LEU A 309 3.95 7.98 10.62
C LEU A 309 3.03 6.79 10.32
N ALA A 310 1.76 6.88 10.70
CA ALA A 310 0.73 5.90 10.35
C ALA A 310 -0.16 6.49 9.25
N LEU A 311 -0.19 5.85 8.08
CA LEU A 311 -1.09 6.21 6.98
C LEU A 311 -2.47 5.57 7.21
N HIS A 312 -3.49 6.43 7.19
CA HIS A 312 -4.90 6.11 7.26
C HIS A 312 -5.64 6.82 6.13
N THR A 313 -6.94 6.57 5.99
CA THR A 313 -7.85 7.38 5.17
C THR A 313 -9.13 7.59 5.96
N GLN A 314 -9.75 8.78 5.97
CA GLN A 314 -9.64 9.89 5.02
C GLN A 314 -9.93 11.22 5.73
N GLY A 315 -9.53 12.33 5.10
CA GLY A 315 -9.86 13.68 5.58
C GLY A 315 -8.86 14.77 5.19
N GLU A 316 -7.73 14.41 4.61
CA GLU A 316 -6.61 15.31 4.31
C GLU A 316 -6.05 16.00 5.57
N GLU A 317 -5.98 15.25 6.67
CA GLU A 317 -5.54 15.73 7.99
C GLU A 317 -4.28 15.02 8.49
N ILE A 318 -3.50 15.72 9.31
CA ILE A 318 -2.32 15.20 10.01
C ILE A 318 -2.52 15.42 11.51
N TYR A 319 -2.77 14.35 12.26
CA TYR A 319 -2.79 14.38 13.72
C TYR A 319 -1.38 14.16 14.27
N TRP A 320 -0.95 15.00 15.22
CA TRP A 320 0.47 15.06 15.62
C TRP A 320 0.73 15.13 17.13
N ASN A 321 -0.32 15.29 17.95
CA ASN A 321 -0.22 15.44 19.40
C ASN A 321 -0.77 14.21 20.15
N TYR A 322 -0.44 14.09 21.43
CA TYR A 322 -1.14 13.18 22.33
C TYR A 322 -1.00 13.64 23.79
N ARG A 323 -2.10 14.03 24.45
CA ARG A 323 -2.16 14.41 25.89
C ARG A 323 -1.01 15.32 26.39
N ASP A 324 -0.59 16.28 25.55
CA ASP A 324 0.55 17.18 25.83
C ASP A 324 1.87 16.43 26.07
N ARG A 325 2.01 15.27 25.41
CA ARG A 325 3.16 14.38 25.51
C ARG A 325 4.07 14.40 24.30
N GLU A 326 3.60 15.01 23.22
CA GLU A 326 4.37 15.26 22.03
C GLU A 326 5.59 16.15 22.30
N PRO A 327 6.71 15.94 21.60
CA PRO A 327 7.87 16.81 21.74
C PRO A 327 7.61 18.20 21.12
N PRO A 328 8.32 19.26 21.57
CA PRO A 328 8.07 20.63 21.13
C PRO A 328 8.10 20.84 19.61
N GLN A 329 8.96 20.11 18.89
CA GLN A 329 9.07 20.22 17.43
C GLN A 329 7.91 19.57 16.64
N ALA A 330 7.05 18.75 17.27
CA ALA A 330 6.03 17.98 16.57
C ALA A 330 5.04 18.86 15.79
N GLY A 331 4.63 19.98 16.37
CA GLY A 331 3.71 20.92 15.70
C GLY A 331 4.34 21.62 14.50
N GLU A 332 5.61 22.01 14.58
CA GLU A 332 6.34 22.59 13.44
C GLU A 332 6.50 21.58 12.30
N TRP A 333 6.86 20.35 12.65
CA TRP A 333 6.99 19.24 11.69
C TRP A 333 5.66 18.95 11.01
N ALA A 334 4.57 18.85 11.78
CA ALA A 334 3.23 18.67 11.24
C ALA A 334 2.83 19.79 10.26
N ALA A 335 3.16 21.04 10.58
CA ALA A 335 2.89 22.18 9.70
C ALA A 335 3.71 22.11 8.39
N ARG A 336 4.95 21.63 8.42
CA ARG A 336 5.77 21.40 7.22
C ARG A 336 5.22 20.27 6.36
N LEU A 337 4.89 19.14 6.96
CA LEU A 337 4.25 18.00 6.30
C LEU A 337 2.93 18.42 5.63
N ALA A 338 2.10 19.15 6.37
CA ALA A 338 0.83 19.70 5.90
C ALA A 338 1.01 20.58 4.66
N ARG A 339 1.95 21.53 4.69
CA ARG A 339 2.25 22.38 3.52
C ARG A 339 2.79 21.60 2.33
N ALA A 340 3.62 20.57 2.55
CA ALA A 340 4.19 19.78 1.47
C ALA A 340 3.15 18.93 0.74
N GLY A 341 2.23 18.31 1.50
CA GLY A 341 1.21 17.44 0.93
C GLY A 341 -0.11 18.11 0.55
N GLY A 342 -0.36 19.34 1.01
CA GLY A 342 -1.68 20.00 0.88
C GLY A 342 -2.69 19.60 1.95
N TYR A 343 -2.23 19.22 3.15
CA TYR A 343 -3.06 18.70 4.24
C TYR A 343 -3.23 19.75 5.35
N ARG A 344 -4.09 19.46 6.32
CA ARG A 344 -4.25 20.26 7.54
C ARG A 344 -3.57 19.61 8.74
N ALA A 345 -2.68 20.33 9.42
CA ALA A 345 -2.16 19.88 10.72
C ALA A 345 -3.22 20.10 11.81
N VAL A 346 -3.59 19.05 12.54
CA VAL A 346 -4.69 19.06 13.50
C VAL A 346 -4.22 18.57 14.86
N ARG A 347 -4.51 19.36 15.90
CA ARG A 347 -4.37 18.93 17.29
C ARG A 347 -5.65 18.21 17.70
N LEU A 348 -5.56 16.92 17.96
CA LEU A 348 -6.68 16.04 18.27
C LEU A 348 -6.93 15.95 19.78
N THR A 349 -8.20 15.73 20.15
CA THR A 349 -8.64 15.43 21.52
C THR A 349 -9.52 14.20 21.52
N GLY A 350 -9.47 13.36 22.56
CA GLY A 350 -10.33 12.18 22.67
C GLY A 350 -9.95 11.02 21.74
N SER A 351 -8.66 10.87 21.48
CA SER A 351 -8.05 9.69 20.83
C SER A 351 -7.10 9.06 21.83
N ASP A 352 -7.22 7.74 22.01
CA ASP A 352 -6.36 6.91 22.83
C ASP A 352 -6.14 5.57 22.11
N ALA A 353 -5.26 4.72 22.63
CA ALA A 353 -4.97 3.38 22.12
C ALA A 353 -4.45 3.25 20.68
N GLY A 354 -4.33 4.34 19.93
CA GLY A 354 -3.73 4.38 18.60
C GLY A 354 -2.21 4.21 18.59
N TYR A 355 -1.67 3.77 17.45
CA TYR A 355 -0.21 3.60 17.32
C TYR A 355 0.56 4.89 17.57
N LYS A 356 0.09 6.02 17.00
CA LYS A 356 0.64 7.36 17.25
C LYS A 356 0.62 7.70 18.74
N ASP A 357 -0.52 7.47 19.39
CA ASP A 357 -0.77 7.83 20.79
C ASP A 357 0.22 7.11 21.69
N TRP A 358 0.34 5.79 21.51
CA TRP A 358 1.33 4.98 22.21
C TRP A 358 2.77 5.38 21.92
N PHE A 359 3.12 5.63 20.66
CA PHE A 359 4.49 6.02 20.34
C PHE A 359 4.88 7.34 21.03
N ILE A 360 3.99 8.34 20.98
CA ILE A 360 4.23 9.63 21.63
C ILE A 360 4.31 9.47 23.15
N ASP A 361 3.38 8.72 23.75
CA ASP A 361 3.35 8.51 25.21
C ASP A 361 4.60 7.79 25.72
N ARG A 362 4.98 6.70 25.03
CA ARG A 362 6.05 5.79 25.42
C ARG A 362 7.44 6.38 25.15
N PHE A 363 7.66 6.94 23.96
CA PHE A 363 9.00 7.33 23.51
C PHE A 363 9.24 8.84 23.58
N ARG A 364 8.19 9.67 23.75
CA ARG A 364 8.28 11.14 23.75
C ARG A 364 8.93 11.70 22.48
N ARG A 365 8.64 11.07 21.34
CA ARG A 365 9.21 11.38 20.01
C ARG A 365 8.11 11.74 19.01
N PRO A 366 8.44 12.41 17.88
CA PRO A 366 7.44 12.81 16.90
C PRO A 366 6.69 11.60 16.31
N GLY A 367 5.36 11.62 16.41
CA GLY A 367 4.48 10.62 15.83
C GLY A 367 3.33 11.30 15.09
N PHE A 368 2.96 10.76 13.94
CA PHE A 368 1.94 11.35 13.08
C PHE A 368 0.93 10.29 12.61
N THR A 369 -0.34 10.68 12.53
CA THR A 369 -1.38 9.96 11.79
C THR A 369 -1.74 10.83 10.61
N VAL A 370 -1.68 10.30 9.40
CA VAL A 370 -2.02 11.01 8.17
C VAL A 370 -3.27 10.38 7.58
N GLU A 371 -4.36 11.13 7.54
CA GLU A 371 -5.64 10.74 6.94
C GLU A 371 -5.62 11.13 5.45
N ALA A 372 -5.16 10.24 4.59
CA ALA A 372 -4.97 10.49 3.16
C ALA A 372 -6.28 10.52 2.37
N GLY A 373 -6.32 11.41 1.37
CA GLY A 373 -7.46 11.56 0.47
C GLY A 373 -8.76 12.00 1.14
N TRP A 374 -9.81 12.10 0.34
CA TRP A 374 -11.14 12.54 0.76
C TRP A 374 -12.23 11.62 0.20
N GLY A 375 -13.26 11.31 0.98
CA GLY A 375 -14.43 10.57 0.51
C GLY A 375 -14.95 9.50 1.48
N HIS A 376 -15.37 8.35 0.93
CA HIS A 376 -15.89 7.22 1.69
C HIS A 376 -14.98 6.00 1.49
N ASN A 377 -14.54 5.37 2.57
CA ASN A 377 -13.71 4.18 2.49
C ASN A 377 -14.54 2.95 2.04
N PRO A 378 -13.98 2.07 1.19
CA PRO A 378 -12.65 2.18 0.58
C PRO A 378 -12.60 3.27 -0.49
N LEU A 379 -11.55 4.11 -0.47
CA LEU A 379 -11.39 5.17 -1.48
C LEU A 379 -11.18 4.56 -2.87
N PRO A 380 -11.77 5.13 -3.94
CA PRO A 380 -11.68 4.59 -5.29
C PRO A 380 -10.27 4.76 -5.89
N LEU A 381 -9.84 3.80 -6.72
CA LEU A 381 -8.56 3.83 -7.42
C LEU A 381 -8.47 4.96 -8.45
N GLU A 382 -9.60 5.42 -8.97
CA GLU A 382 -9.68 6.54 -9.91
C GLU A 382 -9.05 7.83 -9.34
N GLY A 383 -9.14 8.01 -8.01
CA GLY A 383 -8.54 9.15 -7.30
C GLY A 383 -7.08 8.92 -6.86
N PHE A 384 -6.48 7.77 -7.17
CA PHE A 384 -5.16 7.40 -6.66
C PHE A 384 -4.08 8.43 -7.00
N SER A 385 -4.06 8.93 -8.24
CA SER A 385 -3.01 9.85 -8.70
C SER A 385 -3.01 11.16 -7.92
N ASP A 386 -4.19 11.70 -7.62
CA ASP A 386 -4.34 12.95 -6.88
C ASP A 386 -3.93 12.76 -5.41
N ILE A 387 -4.36 11.66 -4.78
CA ILE A 387 -3.97 11.32 -3.41
C ILE A 387 -2.45 11.11 -3.33
N TYR A 388 -1.88 10.42 -4.31
CA TYR A 388 -0.46 10.10 -4.34
C TYR A 388 0.44 11.33 -4.54
N ASP A 389 0.03 12.33 -5.32
CA ASP A 389 0.79 13.56 -5.48
C ASP A 389 1.03 14.25 -4.12
N GLY A 390 -0.01 14.38 -3.29
CA GLY A 390 0.10 14.93 -1.94
C GLY A 390 0.91 14.04 -1.00
N VAL A 391 0.60 12.73 -0.95
CA VAL A 391 1.27 11.78 -0.05
C VAL A 391 2.77 11.66 -0.38
N SER A 392 3.15 11.61 -1.66
CA SER A 392 4.56 11.47 -2.05
C SER A 392 5.42 12.68 -1.61
N LYS A 393 4.89 13.91 -1.73
CA LYS A 393 5.54 15.13 -1.26
C LYS A 393 5.64 15.16 0.27
N LEU A 394 4.57 14.75 0.95
CA LEU A 394 4.53 14.64 2.41
C LEU A 394 5.58 13.66 2.92
N LEU A 395 5.66 12.45 2.36
CA LEU A 395 6.62 11.43 2.77
C LEU A 395 8.06 11.84 2.47
N ALA A 396 8.32 12.53 1.35
CA ALA A 396 9.64 13.10 1.07
C ALA A 396 10.04 14.19 2.06
N GLU A 397 9.10 15.07 2.45
CA GLU A 397 9.32 16.09 3.48
C GLU A 397 9.56 15.46 4.86
N ALA A 398 8.88 14.36 5.20
CA ALA A 398 9.13 13.61 6.42
C ALA A 398 10.59 13.16 6.53
N LEU A 399 11.13 12.57 5.45
CA LEU A 399 12.53 12.18 5.42
C LEU A 399 13.47 13.40 5.54
N ASP A 400 13.12 14.53 4.94
CA ASP A 400 13.95 15.74 4.95
C ASP A 400 13.98 16.48 6.30
N LEU A 401 12.94 16.30 7.14
CA LEU A 401 12.87 16.82 8.51
C LEU A 401 13.94 16.24 9.45
N SER A 402 14.51 15.10 9.08
CA SER A 402 15.57 14.44 9.85
C SER A 402 16.78 15.38 9.98
N PRO A 403 17.37 15.60 11.16
CA PRO A 403 18.51 16.50 11.35
C PRO A 403 19.77 16.13 10.55
#